data_AF-A0A4Y2H3L6-F1
#
_entry.id   AF-A0A4Y2H3L6-F1
#
_cell.length_a   1.000
_cell.length_b   1.000
_cell.length_c   1.000
_cell.angle_alpha   90.00
_cell.angle_beta   90.00
_cell.angle_gamma   90.00
#
_symmetry.space_group_name_H-M   'P 1'
#
loop_
_entity.id
_entity.type
_entity.pdbx_description
1 polymer ?
#
loop_
_entity_poly.entity_id
_entity_poly.type
_entity_poly.pdbx_seq_one_letter_code
_entity_poly.pdbx_strand_id
1 'polypeptide(L)'
;MGRSKRRKFYGNRFITSKEVTTYVSGTSSEVMLTCSEKKLQTSQEHFRDVTVDKKELTGFRIIDIEILISILSVLLCPECKNNGLYLVEDSIFGLCSNFCLYCKNCPFSKGFSSSKKQQRNSEINTRFVFALRIIGKGFTAAKKLCTTLNLTAFLSKVSFRIQEL
;
A
#
# COMPACT_ATOMS: atom_id res chain seq x y z
N MET A 1 22.72 -4.92 -38.34
CA MET A 1 21.53 -4.64 -37.52
C MET A 1 20.71 -5.93 -37.36
N GLY A 2 20.85 -6.65 -36.25
CA GLY A 2 20.11 -7.89 -35.99
C GLY A 2 18.97 -7.63 -35.00
N ARG A 3 17.72 -7.81 -35.44
CA ARG A 3 16.52 -7.68 -34.59
C ARG A 3 16.49 -8.86 -33.62
N SER A 4 16.59 -8.61 -32.30
CA SER A 4 16.49 -9.68 -31.29
C SER A 4 15.13 -10.40 -31.42
N LYS A 5 15.17 -11.72 -31.62
CA LYS A 5 13.97 -12.57 -31.70
C LYS A 5 13.23 -12.50 -30.37
N ARG A 6 12.03 -11.92 -30.36
CA ARG A 6 11.12 -12.00 -29.21
C ARG A 6 10.86 -13.49 -28.91
N ARG A 7 11.26 -13.94 -27.71
CA ARG A 7 10.93 -15.29 -27.23
C ARG A 7 9.40 -15.44 -27.26
N LYS A 8 8.92 -16.51 -27.90
CA LYS A 8 7.50 -16.87 -27.87
C LYS A 8 7.09 -17.14 -26.42
N PHE A 9 6.06 -16.46 -25.96
CA PHE A 9 5.45 -16.70 -24.65
C PHE A 9 4.63 -17.99 -24.76
N TYR A 10 5.03 -19.04 -24.05
CA TYR A 10 4.40 -20.36 -24.09
C TYR A 10 3.26 -20.53 -23.08
N GLY A 11 2.69 -19.42 -22.57
CA GLY A 11 1.70 -19.46 -21.51
C GLY A 11 2.27 -19.95 -20.17
N ASN A 12 1.43 -19.94 -19.13
CA ASN A 12 1.77 -20.55 -17.84
C ASN A 12 1.75 -22.07 -18.01
N ARG A 13 2.92 -22.72 -17.91
CA ARG A 13 3.10 -24.18 -18.02
C ARG A 13 2.50 -24.99 -16.85
N PHE A 14 1.65 -24.38 -16.02
CA PHE A 14 1.04 -24.99 -14.83
C PHE A 14 -0.48 -25.06 -14.90
N ILE A 15 -1.08 -24.98 -16.10
CA ILE A 15 -2.49 -25.32 -16.29
C ILE A 15 -2.55 -26.75 -16.82
N THR A 16 -2.53 -27.72 -15.91
CA THR A 16 -3.15 -29.02 -16.17
C THR A 16 -4.63 -28.87 -15.89
N SER A 17 -5.40 -28.59 -16.93
CA SER A 17 -6.86 -28.81 -16.93
C SER A 17 -7.11 -30.32 -16.85
N LYS A 18 -7.12 -30.85 -15.64
CA LYS A 18 -7.83 -32.09 -15.32
C LYS A 18 -8.63 -31.82 -14.07
N GLU A 19 -9.94 -31.71 -14.23
CA GLU A 19 -10.87 -32.05 -13.17
C GLU A 19 -10.55 -33.49 -12.77
N VAL A 20 -9.91 -33.68 -11.61
CA VAL A 20 -9.69 -34.99 -11.03
C VAL A 20 -10.59 -35.07 -9.80
N THR A 21 -11.84 -35.45 -10.03
CA THR A 21 -12.66 -36.13 -9.04
C THR A 21 -12.08 -37.52 -8.81
N THR A 22 -11.25 -37.66 -7.78
CA THR A 22 -11.00 -38.96 -7.14
C THR A 22 -10.93 -38.77 -5.64
N TYR A 23 -11.98 -39.21 -4.95
CA TYR A 23 -11.94 -39.49 -3.52
C TYR A 23 -10.99 -40.67 -3.28
N VAL A 24 -9.94 -40.46 -2.49
CA VAL A 24 -9.15 -41.54 -1.90
C VAL A 24 -9.06 -41.30 -0.41
N SER A 25 -9.55 -42.27 0.35
CA SER A 25 -9.59 -42.26 1.81
C SER A 25 -8.19 -42.32 2.41
N GLY A 26 -7.94 -41.47 3.41
CA GLY A 26 -6.86 -41.63 4.38
C GLY A 26 -5.54 -40.95 4.01
N THR A 27 -5.44 -39.64 4.32
CA THR A 27 -4.33 -38.94 5.00
C THR A 27 -4.40 -37.45 4.67
N SER A 28 -4.38 -36.60 5.72
CA SER A 28 -4.22 -35.14 5.72
C SER A 28 -4.78 -34.38 4.51
N SER A 29 -5.96 -33.75 4.68
CA SER A 29 -6.54 -32.80 3.72
C SER A 29 -5.64 -31.56 3.53
N GLU A 30 -4.56 -31.69 2.76
CA GLU A 30 -3.85 -30.53 2.23
C GLU A 30 -4.73 -29.89 1.16
N VAL A 31 -5.44 -28.83 1.55
CA VAL A 31 -6.18 -27.98 0.63
C VAL A 31 -5.22 -27.50 -0.45
N MET A 32 -5.45 -27.89 -1.71
CA MET A 32 -4.58 -27.53 -2.82
C MET A 32 -4.79 -26.06 -3.19
N LEU A 33 -4.15 -25.16 -2.45
CA LEU A 33 -4.28 -23.72 -2.63
C LEU A 33 -3.69 -23.30 -3.99
N THR A 34 -4.36 -22.38 -4.66
CA THR A 34 -3.83 -21.79 -5.90
C THR A 34 -2.52 -21.06 -5.63
N CYS A 35 -1.66 -20.92 -6.65
CA CYS A 35 -0.40 -20.20 -6.50
C CYS A 35 -0.59 -18.76 -5.99
N SER A 36 -1.72 -18.12 -6.35
CA SER A 36 -2.09 -16.79 -5.85
C SER A 36 -2.47 -16.81 -4.38
N GLU A 37 -3.18 -17.84 -3.93
CA GLU A 37 -3.62 -18.00 -2.54
C GLU A 37 -2.48 -18.32 -1.58
N LYS A 38 -1.51 -19.15 -2.01
CA LYS A 38 -0.27 -19.39 -1.25
C LYS A 38 0.51 -18.09 -1.01
N LYS A 39 0.58 -17.19 -2.00
CA LYS A 39 1.23 -15.87 -1.87
C LYS A 39 0.50 -14.95 -0.89
N LEU A 40 -0.83 -15.02 -0.86
CA LEU A 40 -1.65 -14.26 0.10
C LEU A 40 -1.39 -14.73 1.53
N GLN A 41 -1.33 -16.04 1.77
CA GLN A 41 -1.08 -16.59 3.11
C GLN A 41 0.30 -16.20 3.65
N THR A 42 1.37 -16.34 2.88
CA THR A 42 2.72 -15.88 3.27
C THR A 42 2.74 -14.38 3.59
N SER A 43 1.98 -13.58 2.85
CA SER A 43 1.90 -12.14 3.11
C SER A 43 1.15 -11.81 4.40
N GLN A 44 0.10 -12.57 4.75
CA GLN A 44 -0.65 -12.35 5.99
C GLN A 44 0.21 -12.66 7.22
N GLU A 45 1.07 -13.68 7.16
CA GLU A 45 1.95 -14.05 8.27
C GLU A 45 2.97 -12.96 8.61
N HIS A 46 3.48 -12.23 7.60
CA HIS A 46 4.38 -11.09 7.84
C HIS A 46 3.71 -9.86 8.51
N PHE A 47 2.38 -9.83 8.60
CA PHE A 47 1.62 -8.69 9.15
C PHE A 47 0.75 -9.05 10.37
N ARG A 48 0.80 -10.30 10.86
CA ARG A 48 0.05 -10.72 12.04
C ARG A 48 0.88 -10.48 13.30
N ASP A 49 0.69 -9.32 13.89
CA ASP A 49 0.86 -9.14 15.33
C ASP A 49 -0.41 -8.46 15.85
N VAL A 50 -1.33 -9.26 16.39
CA VAL A 50 -2.57 -8.76 17.01
C VAL A 50 -2.82 -9.59 18.26
N THR A 51 -2.26 -9.13 19.38
CA THR A 51 -2.80 -9.44 20.70
C THR A 51 -4.05 -8.59 20.92
N VAL A 52 -5.10 -9.25 21.39
CA VAL A 52 -6.42 -8.67 21.66
C VAL A 52 -6.35 -7.96 23.01
N ASP A 53 -6.53 -6.64 23.02
CA ASP A 53 -7.24 -5.90 24.07
C ASP A 53 -7.43 -4.43 23.63
N LYS A 54 -8.69 -3.97 23.58
CA LYS A 54 -9.23 -2.77 22.88
C LYS A 54 -9.15 -2.87 21.35
N LYS A 55 -10.29 -2.71 20.65
CA LYS A 55 -10.32 -2.49 19.19
C LYS A 55 -9.74 -1.10 18.89
N GLU A 56 -8.41 -0.99 18.91
CA GLU A 56 -7.73 0.20 18.43
C GLU A 56 -8.03 0.38 16.93
N LEU A 57 -8.32 1.62 16.52
CA LEU A 57 -8.56 1.93 15.12
C LEU A 57 -7.21 1.91 14.36
N THR A 58 -6.79 0.73 13.91
CA THR A 58 -5.51 0.51 13.24
C THR A 58 -5.66 0.21 11.75
N GLY A 59 -4.64 0.52 10.94
CA GLY A 59 -4.55 0.24 9.49
C GLY A 59 -4.68 1.47 8.57
N PHE A 60 -4.58 1.27 7.26
CA PHE A 60 -4.63 2.34 6.25
C PHE A 60 -6.06 2.62 5.77
N ARG A 61 -6.44 3.91 5.68
CA ARG A 61 -7.67 4.37 5.01
C ARG A 61 -7.31 5.41 3.95
N ILE A 62 -8.10 5.46 2.89
CA ILE A 62 -8.07 6.58 1.93
C ILE A 62 -8.95 7.67 2.52
N ILE A 63 -8.38 8.85 2.72
CA ILE A 63 -9.06 10.01 3.32
C ILE A 63 -8.78 11.20 2.42
N ASP A 64 -9.82 11.97 2.11
CA ASP A 64 -9.69 13.24 1.41
C ASP A 64 -8.97 14.26 2.32
N ILE A 65 -7.91 14.88 1.81
CA ILE A 65 -7.08 15.83 2.56
C ILE A 65 -7.88 17.09 2.92
N GLU A 66 -8.83 17.52 2.09
CA GLU A 66 -9.69 18.67 2.39
C GLU A 66 -10.58 18.39 3.61
N ILE A 67 -11.14 17.17 3.68
CA ILE A 67 -11.93 16.73 4.83
C ILE A 67 -11.05 16.67 6.09
N LEU A 68 -9.84 16.13 5.98
CA LEU A 68 -8.91 16.07 7.12
C LEU A 68 -8.54 17.48 7.62
N ILE A 69 -8.23 18.41 6.72
CA ILE A 69 -7.92 19.81 7.07
C ILE A 69 -9.12 20.47 7.77
N SER A 70 -10.34 20.22 7.30
CA SER A 70 -11.55 20.78 7.91
C SER A 70 -11.67 20.38 9.39
N ILE A 71 -11.41 19.12 9.73
CA ILE A 71 -11.46 18.62 11.11
C ILE A 71 -10.31 19.19 11.94
N LEU A 72 -9.09 19.23 11.38
CA LEU A 72 -7.91 19.77 12.08
C LEU A 72 -8.07 21.25 12.44
N SER A 73 -8.79 22.03 11.62
CA SER A 73 -9.01 23.47 11.86
C SER A 73 -9.84 23.78 13.11
N VAL A 74 -10.67 22.83 13.55
CA VAL A 74 -11.51 22.93 14.77
C VAL A 74 -10.71 22.61 16.04
N LEU A 75 -9.58 21.91 15.92
CA LEU A 75 -8.75 21.52 17.05
C LEU A 75 -7.96 22.71 17.63
N LEU A 76 -7.75 22.66 18.95
CA LEU A 76 -6.95 23.64 19.66
C LEU A 76 -5.46 23.33 19.51
N CYS A 77 -4.65 24.37 19.33
CA CYS A 77 -3.20 24.25 19.38
C CYS A 77 -2.75 23.76 20.77
N PRO A 78 -1.83 22.77 20.85
CA PRO A 78 -1.37 22.26 22.14
C PRO A 78 -0.60 23.31 22.97
N GLU A 79 0.05 24.27 22.33
CA GLU A 79 0.83 25.33 23.00
C GLU A 79 -0.02 26.54 23.39
N CYS A 80 -0.65 27.21 22.43
CA CYS A 80 -1.35 28.48 22.68
C CYS A 80 -2.86 28.35 22.95
N LYS A 81 -3.41 27.13 22.89
CA LYS A 81 -4.84 26.81 23.11
C LYS A 81 -5.84 27.56 22.21
N ASN A 82 -5.36 28.23 21.16
CA ASN A 82 -6.21 28.85 20.14
C ASN A 82 -6.46 27.90 18.96
N ASN A 83 -7.55 28.14 18.25
CA ASN A 83 -7.85 27.50 16.97
C ASN A 83 -6.90 28.02 15.88
N GLY A 84 -6.91 27.36 14.72
CA GLY A 84 -6.09 27.74 13.58
C GLY A 84 -4.87 26.84 13.36
N LEU A 85 -5.00 25.56 13.73
CA LEU A 85 -4.12 24.53 13.21
C LEU A 85 -4.37 24.34 11.72
N TYR A 86 -3.31 24.24 10.94
CA TYR A 86 -3.38 23.97 9.50
C TYR A 86 -2.31 22.98 9.09
N LEU A 87 -2.63 22.18 8.07
CA LEU A 87 -1.77 21.13 7.57
C LEU A 87 -1.04 21.61 6.32
N VAL A 88 0.25 21.33 6.23
CA VAL A 88 1.07 21.56 5.05
C VAL A 88 1.71 20.24 4.64
N GLU A 89 1.79 19.99 3.33
CA GLU A 89 2.50 18.85 2.77
C GLU A 89 3.90 19.29 2.34
N ASP A 90 4.92 18.82 3.06
CA ASP A 90 6.32 19.23 2.82
C ASP A 90 6.93 18.48 1.64
N SER A 91 6.60 17.19 1.51
CA SER A 91 7.14 16.33 0.46
C SER A 91 6.30 15.07 0.26
N ILE A 92 6.36 14.56 -0.97
CA ILE A 92 5.63 13.37 -1.40
C ILE A 92 6.63 12.34 -1.92
N PHE A 93 6.45 11.08 -1.51
CA PHE A 93 7.16 9.95 -2.07
C PHE A 93 6.18 8.81 -2.38
N GLY A 94 5.76 8.72 -3.64
CA GLY A 94 4.70 7.81 -4.06
C GLY A 94 3.39 8.16 -3.35
N LEU A 95 2.79 7.17 -2.67
CA LEU A 95 1.56 7.33 -1.88
C LEU A 95 1.81 7.81 -0.45
N CYS A 96 3.07 8.05 -0.07
CA CYS A 96 3.41 8.52 1.25
C CYS A 96 3.68 10.03 1.22
N SER A 97 2.99 10.76 2.08
CA SER A 97 3.13 12.20 2.24
C SER A 97 3.75 12.50 3.60
N ASN A 98 4.69 13.44 3.60
CA ASN A 98 5.22 14.04 4.82
C ASN A 98 4.45 15.32 5.06
N PHE A 99 3.79 15.38 6.21
CA PHE A 99 2.99 16.52 6.61
C PHE A 99 3.65 17.25 7.77
N CYS A 100 3.39 18.53 7.86
CA CYS A 100 3.67 19.31 9.05
C CYS A 100 2.41 20.06 9.48
N LEU A 101 2.06 19.92 10.75
CA LEU A 101 0.95 20.63 11.37
C LEU A 101 1.48 21.91 12.01
N TYR A 102 0.95 23.05 11.59
CA TYR A 102 1.36 24.37 12.06
C TYR A 102 0.24 25.08 12.81
N CYS A 103 0.59 26.01 13.70
CA CYS A 103 -0.34 26.96 14.27
C CYS A 103 -0.17 28.34 13.64
N LYS A 104 -1.27 29.06 13.41
CA LYS A 104 -1.22 30.46 12.95
C LYS A 104 -0.82 31.46 14.04
N ASN A 105 -1.02 31.10 15.30
CA ASN A 105 -0.96 32.03 16.43
C ASN A 105 0.31 31.87 17.28
N CYS A 106 1.12 30.84 17.03
CA CYS A 106 2.36 30.57 17.76
C CYS A 106 3.33 29.73 16.90
N PRO A 107 4.61 29.59 17.27
CA PRO A 107 5.62 28.89 16.47
C PRO A 107 5.49 27.34 16.53
N PHE A 108 4.36 26.81 16.99
CA PHE A 108 4.13 25.38 17.06
C PHE A 108 4.19 24.75 15.65
N SER A 109 4.99 23.69 15.55
CA SER A 109 5.04 22.83 14.37
C SER A 109 5.25 21.37 14.76
N LYS A 110 4.57 20.45 14.07
CA LYS A 110 4.74 19.01 14.27
C LYS A 110 4.73 18.27 12.95
N GLY A 111 5.90 17.74 12.57
CA GLY A 111 6.06 16.87 11.41
C GLY A 111 5.58 15.44 11.68
N PHE A 112 4.92 14.84 10.69
CA PHE A 112 4.54 13.42 10.69
C PHE A 112 4.46 12.87 9.25
N SER A 113 4.32 11.56 9.12
CA SER A 113 4.24 10.86 7.83
C SER A 113 2.93 10.09 7.73
N SER A 114 2.31 10.05 6.55
CA SER A 114 1.04 9.33 6.33
C SER A 114 1.18 7.81 6.44
N SER A 115 2.41 7.30 6.37
CA SER A 115 2.75 5.89 6.54
C SER A 115 4.03 5.74 7.34
N LYS A 116 4.18 4.61 8.03
CA LYS A 116 5.46 4.21 8.64
C LYS A 116 6.53 4.14 7.55
N LYS A 117 7.70 4.69 7.86
CA LYS A 117 8.89 4.63 7.01
C LYS A 117 9.80 3.50 7.50
N GLN A 118 10.22 2.65 6.59
CA GLN A 118 11.21 1.60 6.81
C GLN A 118 12.39 1.87 5.88
N GLN A 119 13.49 2.39 6.45
CA GLN A 119 14.65 2.86 5.70
C GLN A 119 14.25 3.88 4.61
N ARG A 120 14.42 3.51 3.32
CA ARG A 120 14.13 4.35 2.16
C ARG A 120 12.73 4.13 1.58
N ASN A 121 11.96 3.19 2.11
CA ASN A 121 10.61 2.87 1.65
C ASN A 121 9.57 3.25 2.69
N SER A 122 8.34 3.48 2.22
CA SER A 122 7.18 3.60 3.09
C SER A 122 6.33 2.34 2.98
N GLU A 123 5.76 1.93 4.11
CA GLU A 123 4.95 0.72 4.20
C GLU A 123 3.78 0.73 3.19
N ILE A 124 3.11 1.87 3.02
CA ILE A 124 2.02 2.03 2.06
C ILE A 124 2.47 1.77 0.61
N ASN A 125 3.65 2.23 0.23
CA ASN A 125 4.18 2.02 -1.12
C ASN A 125 4.49 0.54 -1.36
N THR A 126 5.18 -0.11 -0.43
CA THR A 126 5.49 -1.55 -0.50
C THR A 126 4.22 -2.38 -0.61
N ARG A 127 3.22 -2.10 0.25
CA ARG A 127 1.93 -2.80 0.24
C ARG A 127 1.19 -2.59 -1.07
N PHE A 128 1.20 -1.37 -1.61
CA PHE A 128 0.51 -1.07 -2.86
C PHE A 128 1.15 -1.78 -4.07
N VAL A 129 2.49 -1.78 -4.18
CA VAL A 129 3.21 -2.53 -5.22
C VAL A 129 2.94 -4.03 -5.11
N PHE A 130 2.94 -4.56 -3.88
CA PHE A 130 2.62 -5.96 -3.64
C PHE A 130 1.17 -6.32 -4.03
N ALA A 131 0.20 -5.46 -3.70
CA ALA A 131 -1.19 -5.64 -4.09
C ALA A 131 -1.35 -5.68 -5.61
N LEU A 132 -0.68 -4.77 -6.34
CA LEU A 132 -0.65 -4.75 -7.81
C LEU A 132 -0.08 -6.06 -8.39
N ARG A 133 0.97 -6.60 -7.77
CA ARG A 133 1.56 -7.89 -8.15
C ARG A 133 0.58 -9.04 -7.97
N ILE A 134 -0.15 -9.08 -6.86
CA ILE A 134 -1.16 -10.13 -6.61
C ILE A 134 -2.23 -10.12 -7.71
N ILE A 135 -2.71 -8.93 -8.11
CA ILE A 135 -3.73 -8.80 -9.15
C ILE A 135 -3.17 -8.87 -10.59
N GLY A 136 -1.87 -9.14 -10.75
CA GLY A 136 -1.23 -9.24 -12.07
C GLY A 136 -1.17 -7.93 -12.84
N LYS A 137 -1.12 -6.79 -12.14
CA LYS A 137 -1.05 -5.45 -12.74
C LYS A 137 0.30 -4.81 -12.46
N GLY A 138 0.86 -4.15 -13.47
CA GLY A 138 2.15 -3.45 -13.36
C GLY A 138 1.99 -1.94 -13.21
N PHE A 139 3.13 -1.25 -13.27
CA PHE A 139 3.27 0.21 -13.14
C PHE A 139 2.23 1.05 -13.90
N THR A 140 1.93 0.71 -15.16
CA THR A 140 1.00 1.50 -15.98
C THR A 140 -0.42 1.47 -15.41
N ALA A 141 -0.85 0.31 -14.89
CA ALA A 141 -2.15 0.18 -14.25
C ALA A 141 -2.17 0.90 -12.89
N ALA A 142 -1.08 0.83 -12.14
CA ALA A 142 -0.87 1.58 -10.90
C ALA A 142 -1.10 3.08 -11.11
N LYS A 143 -0.43 3.66 -12.12
CA LYS A 143 -0.56 5.08 -12.44
C LYS A 143 -2.00 5.46 -12.80
N LYS A 144 -2.67 4.66 -13.63
CA LYS A 144 -4.08 4.88 -13.98
C LYS A 144 -4.98 4.85 -12.74
N LEU A 145 -4.80 3.85 -11.88
CA LEU A 145 -5.55 3.72 -10.64
C LEU A 145 -5.38 4.95 -9.72
N CYS A 146 -4.13 5.39 -9.50
CA CYS A 146 -3.85 6.59 -8.70
C CYS A 146 -4.51 7.83 -9.28
N THR A 147 -4.41 8.05 -10.59
CA THR A 147 -5.05 9.21 -11.25
C THR A 147 -6.58 9.14 -11.17
N THR A 148 -7.18 7.96 -11.34
CA THR A 148 -8.64 7.79 -11.22
C THR A 148 -9.15 8.09 -9.82
N LEU A 149 -8.38 7.76 -8.79
CA LEU A 149 -8.73 8.00 -7.39
C LEU A 149 -8.28 9.37 -6.86
N ASN A 150 -7.77 10.26 -7.72
CA ASN A 150 -7.18 11.54 -7.34
C ASN A 150 -6.10 11.41 -6.23
N LEU A 151 -5.33 10.32 -6.27
CA LEU A 151 -4.20 10.12 -5.35
C LEU A 151 -2.98 10.90 -5.85
N THR A 152 -2.05 11.15 -4.93
CA THR A 152 -0.75 11.76 -5.24
C THR A 152 -0.02 11.02 -6.36
N ALA A 153 0.86 11.74 -7.05
CA ALA A 153 1.65 11.16 -8.12
C ALA A 153 2.36 9.88 -7.65
N PHE A 154 2.08 8.77 -8.32
CA PHE A 154 2.67 7.49 -7.98
C PHE A 154 4.19 7.51 -8.15
N LEU A 155 4.86 6.51 -7.57
CA LEU A 155 6.31 6.33 -7.63
C LEU A 155 6.88 6.47 -9.04
N SER A 156 8.18 6.79 -9.13
CA SER A 156 8.89 6.65 -10.40
C SER A 156 8.89 5.18 -10.86
N LYS A 157 9.01 4.94 -12.17
CA LYS A 157 9.10 3.56 -12.70
C LYS A 157 10.29 2.78 -12.12
N VAL A 158 11.38 3.47 -11.79
CA VAL A 158 12.56 2.88 -11.15
C VAL A 158 12.24 2.50 -9.70
N SER A 159 11.66 3.43 -8.93
CA SER A 159 11.26 3.20 -7.54
C SER A 159 10.23 2.07 -7.42
N PHE A 160 9.29 1.98 -8.37
CA PHE A 160 8.34 0.87 -8.45
C PHE A 160 9.05 -0.48 -8.58
N ARG A 161 10.05 -0.58 -9.47
CA ARG A 161 10.83 -1.81 -9.68
C ARG A 161 11.69 -2.19 -8.48
N ILE A 162 12.19 -1.20 -7.73
CA ILE A 162 12.96 -1.48 -6.52
C ILE A 162 12.07 -2.13 -5.45
N GLN A 163 10.81 -1.72 -5.36
CA GLN A 163 9.84 -2.30 -4.43
C GLN A 163 9.23 -3.63 -4.91
N GLU A 164 9.52 -4.01 -6.16
CA GLU A 164 9.21 -5.34 -6.68
C GLU A 164 10.23 -6.39 -6.23
N LEU A 165 11.46 -6.00 -5.90
CA LEU A 165 12.52 -6.92 -5.46
C LEU A 165 12.29 -7.36 -4.02
#